data_AF-A0A1V9ZL64-F1
#
_entry.id   AF-A0A1V9ZL64-F1
#
_cell.length_a   1.000
_cell.length_b   1.000
_cell.length_c   1.000
_cell.angle_alpha   90.00
_cell.angle_beta   90.00
_cell.angle_gamma   90.00
#
_symmetry.space_group_name_H-M   'P 1'
#
loop_
_entity.id
_entity.type
_entity.pdbx_description
1 polymer ?
#
loop_
_entity_poly.entity_id
_entity_poly.type
_entity_poly.pdbx_seq_one_letter_code
_entity_poly.pdbx_strand_id
1 'polypeptide(L)'
;MNGNLERQQLEEASRSLNLAIEKSQTLQKLARLNQHYRDVGIDDVRLHEAGCVVALASVKRLLAELSPDGTFSLATTGTDDHATKRASAMTDVEALLVTARATYDSILGRPAECQRGKGNILRERGTIFYHANNLESAEMAWVASCECYEELGDASATSDLLKKLEKLRHARDVANYAAQLVERTAENHERDALLKAFNKFDRDRSGEIDTAEFAALSVELGTYPALTTDEIKEAFAQLDTSANQKISFAEFWAWWCTDEIQAFAHKHKVGRK
;
A
#
# COMPACT_ATOMS: atom_id res chain seq x y z
N MET A 1 2.37 -15.91 16.61
CA MET A 1 1.87 -15.59 17.97
C MET A 1 1.68 -14.10 18.23
N ASN A 2 2.41 -13.18 17.57
CA ASN A 2 2.30 -11.73 17.84
C ASN A 2 1.05 -11.05 17.23
N GLY A 3 0.59 -11.51 16.07
CA GLY A 3 -0.49 -10.85 15.32
C GLY A 3 -1.86 -10.84 16.00
N ASN A 4 -2.19 -11.88 16.77
CA ASN A 4 -3.47 -11.96 17.47
C ASN A 4 -3.53 -10.98 18.66
N LEU A 5 -2.40 -10.78 19.34
CA LEU A 5 -2.26 -9.76 20.39
C LEU A 5 -2.38 -8.34 19.80
N GLU A 6 -1.73 -8.08 18.67
CA GLU A 6 -1.79 -6.79 17.98
C GLU A 6 -3.22 -6.46 17.52
N ARG A 7 -3.92 -7.44 16.95
CA ARG A 7 -5.34 -7.30 16.58
C ARG A 7 -6.21 -6.94 17.79
N GLN A 8 -6.03 -7.63 18.91
CA GLN A 8 -6.77 -7.37 20.15
C GLN A 8 -6.52 -5.94 20.66
N GLN A 9 -5.27 -5.47 20.63
CA GLN A 9 -4.90 -4.11 21.03
C GLN A 9 -5.55 -3.05 20.13
N LEU A 10 -5.59 -3.29 18.82
CA LEU A 10 -6.26 -2.39 17.87
C LEU A 10 -7.78 -2.37 18.07
N GLU A 11 -8.41 -3.51 18.34
CA GLU A 11 -9.85 -3.59 18.64
C GLU A 11 -10.19 -2.86 19.96
N GLU A 12 -9.32 -2.93 20.97
CA GLU A 12 -9.46 -2.18 22.22
C GLU A 12 -9.26 -0.67 22.01
N ALA A 13 -8.26 -0.27 21.22
CA ALA A 13 -8.04 1.13 20.84
C ALA A 13 -9.26 1.69 20.09
N SER A 14 -9.82 0.92 19.15
CA SER A 14 -11.03 1.27 18.40
C SER A 14 -12.22 1.50 19.34
N ARG A 15 -12.46 0.60 20.31
CA ARG A 15 -13.52 0.79 21.33
C ARG A 15 -13.30 2.04 22.17
N SER A 16 -12.07 2.27 22.62
CA SER A 16 -11.72 3.44 23.44
C SER A 16 -11.92 4.76 22.68
N LEU A 17 -11.55 4.80 21.40
CA LEU A 17 -11.73 5.98 20.54
C LEU A 17 -13.21 6.27 20.28
N ASN A 18 -14.02 5.25 20.02
CA ASN A 18 -15.48 5.43 19.88
C ASN A 18 -16.10 6.02 21.15
N LEU A 19 -15.71 5.51 22.33
CA LEU A 19 -16.17 6.05 23.60
C LEU A 19 -15.76 7.52 23.80
N ALA A 20 -14.54 7.89 23.40
CA ALA A 20 -14.06 9.27 23.46
C ALA A 20 -14.88 10.21 22.55
N ILE A 21 -15.23 9.75 21.34
CA ILE A 21 -16.09 10.47 20.40
C ILE A 21 -17.49 10.67 21.00
N GLU A 22 -18.12 9.62 21.52
CA GLU A 22 -19.45 9.69 22.15
C GLU A 22 -19.48 10.65 23.35
N LYS A 23 -18.43 10.62 24.18
CA LYS A 23 -18.27 11.57 25.30
C LYS A 23 -18.16 13.01 24.81
N SER A 24 -17.38 13.25 23.75
CA SER A 24 -17.21 14.57 23.14
C SER A 24 -18.53 15.11 22.59
N GLN A 25 -19.30 14.27 21.90
CA GLN A 25 -20.62 14.62 21.36
C GLN A 25 -21.64 14.90 22.48
N THR A 26 -21.59 14.12 23.56
CA THR A 26 -22.45 14.35 24.74
C THR A 26 -22.10 15.67 25.40
N LEU A 27 -20.81 15.97 25.57
CA LEU A 27 -20.34 17.21 26.17
C LEU A 27 -20.75 18.44 25.33
N GLN A 28 -20.69 18.35 24.00
CA GLN A 28 -21.20 19.39 23.11
C GLN A 28 -22.70 19.63 23.28
N LYS A 29 -23.51 18.56 23.41
CA LYS A 29 -24.95 18.68 23.67
C LYS A 29 -25.20 19.35 25.03
N LEU A 30 -24.48 18.94 26.07
CA LEU A 30 -24.61 19.50 27.42
C LEU A 30 -24.22 20.98 27.47
N ALA A 31 -23.12 21.37 26.82
CA ALA A 31 -22.67 22.76 26.73
C ALA A 31 -23.70 23.69 26.09
N ARG A 32 -24.51 23.17 25.16
CA ARG A 32 -25.60 23.93 24.50
C ARG A 32 -26.87 24.03 25.34
N LEU A 33 -27.17 23.01 26.14
CA LEU A 33 -28.46 22.86 26.81
C LEU A 33 -28.45 23.28 28.28
N ASN A 34 -27.30 23.24 28.95
CA ASN A 34 -27.22 23.40 30.40
C ASN A 34 -26.22 24.48 30.81
N GLN A 35 -26.68 25.44 31.60
CA GLN A 35 -25.89 26.56 32.12
C GLN A 35 -24.63 26.14 32.89
N HIS A 36 -24.61 24.96 33.51
CA HIS A 36 -23.46 24.45 34.27
C HIS A 36 -22.27 24.06 33.38
N TYR A 37 -22.48 23.92 32.07
CA TYR A 37 -21.45 23.55 31.10
C TYR A 37 -21.05 24.72 30.17
N ARG A 38 -21.42 25.96 30.54
CA ARG A 38 -21.18 27.14 29.71
C ARG A 38 -19.69 27.45 29.50
N ASP A 39 -18.84 27.04 30.44
CA ASP A 39 -17.39 27.25 30.39
C ASP A 39 -16.66 26.21 29.51
N VAL A 40 -17.37 25.20 29.00
CA VAL A 40 -16.79 24.22 28.09
C VAL A 40 -16.50 24.86 26.74
N GLY A 41 -15.22 24.93 26.38
CA GLY A 41 -14.78 25.36 25.05
C GLY A 41 -15.27 24.40 23.96
N ILE A 42 -16.37 24.75 23.29
CA ILE A 42 -16.99 23.89 22.25
C ILE A 42 -15.98 23.55 21.14
N ASP A 43 -15.16 24.52 20.73
CA ASP A 43 -14.15 24.30 19.70
C ASP A 43 -13.07 23.32 20.13
N ASP A 44 -12.64 23.33 21.39
CA ASP A 44 -11.67 22.36 21.92
C ASP A 44 -12.25 20.94 21.95
N VAL A 45 -13.53 20.81 22.32
CA VAL A 45 -14.23 19.51 22.30
C VAL A 45 -14.36 18.99 20.87
N ARG A 46 -14.67 19.87 19.90
CA ARG A 46 -14.78 19.50 18.48
C ARG A 46 -13.42 19.16 17.86
N LEU A 47 -12.36 19.87 18.24
CA LEU A 47 -10.98 19.53 17.84
C LEU A 47 -10.57 18.17 18.39
N HIS A 48 -10.88 17.89 19.66
CA HIS A 48 -10.62 16.58 20.26
C HIS A 48 -11.40 15.47 19.55
N GLU A 49 -12.69 15.67 19.29
CA GLU A 49 -13.53 14.74 18.52
C GLU A 49 -12.92 14.45 17.14
N ALA A 50 -12.58 15.49 16.38
CA ALA A 50 -11.98 15.34 15.05
C ALA A 50 -10.66 14.56 15.10
N GLY A 51 -9.81 14.84 16.11
CA GLY A 51 -8.58 14.08 16.34
C GLY A 51 -8.83 12.60 16.63
N CYS A 52 -9.82 12.28 17.46
CA CYS A 52 -10.23 10.90 17.74
C CYS A 52 -10.79 10.21 16.49
N VAL A 53 -11.54 10.91 15.65
CA VAL A 53 -12.07 10.36 14.38
C VAL A 53 -10.92 10.01 13.42
N VAL A 54 -9.89 10.86 13.30
CA VAL A 54 -8.70 10.55 12.48
C VAL A 54 -7.95 9.33 13.04
N ALA A 55 -7.73 9.28 14.36
CA ALA A 55 -7.09 8.13 14.99
C ALA A 55 -7.89 6.83 14.80
N LEU A 56 -9.23 6.91 14.87
CA LEU A 56 -10.12 5.78 14.61
C LEU A 56 -10.02 5.30 13.17
N ALA A 57 -9.94 6.22 12.22
CA ALA A 57 -9.72 5.91 10.81
C ALA A 57 -8.40 5.14 10.60
N SER A 58 -7.31 5.60 11.22
CA SER A 58 -6.02 4.89 11.19
C SER A 58 -6.08 3.49 11.78
N VAL A 59 -6.75 3.32 12.93
CA VAL A 59 -6.90 2.00 13.58
C VAL A 59 -7.74 1.05 12.74
N LYS A 60 -8.85 1.54 12.16
CA LYS A 60 -9.70 0.75 11.27
C LYS A 60 -8.97 0.33 9.99
N ARG A 61 -8.13 1.21 9.43
CA ARG A 61 -7.24 0.87 8.31
C ARG A 61 -6.31 -0.28 8.67
N LEU A 62 -5.59 -0.18 9.80
CA LEU A 62 -4.68 -1.24 10.26
C LEU A 62 -5.41 -2.57 10.50
N LEU A 63 -6.61 -2.54 11.09
CA LEU A 63 -7.44 -3.72 11.28
C LEU A 63 -7.85 -4.39 9.96
N ALA A 64 -8.06 -3.61 8.90
CA ALA A 64 -8.40 -4.13 7.57
C ALA A 64 -7.19 -4.70 6.81
N GLU A 65 -5.98 -4.29 7.18
CA GLU A 65 -4.72 -4.81 6.65
C GLU A 65 -4.29 -6.12 7.36
N LEU A 66 -4.76 -6.33 8.59
CA LEU A 66 -4.58 -7.58 9.34
C LEU A 66 -5.53 -8.68 8.88
N SER A 67 -4.95 -9.80 8.48
CA SER A 67 -5.66 -11.06 8.23
C SER A 67 -6.31 -11.62 9.51
N PRO A 68 -7.26 -12.56 9.40
CA PRO A 68 -7.92 -13.18 10.57
C PRO A 68 -6.96 -13.92 11.51
N ASP A 69 -5.85 -14.42 10.98
CA ASP A 69 -4.76 -15.06 11.72
C ASP A 69 -3.76 -14.05 12.35
N GLY A 70 -4.01 -12.75 12.15
CA GLY A 70 -3.19 -11.66 12.67
C GLY A 70 -1.95 -11.38 11.83
N THR A 71 -1.81 -11.95 10.63
CA THR A 71 -0.71 -11.61 9.73
C THR A 71 -1.02 -10.36 8.91
N PHE A 72 -0.03 -9.53 8.63
CA PHE A 72 -0.22 -8.40 7.72
C PHE A 72 -0.22 -8.93 6.28
N SER A 73 -1.34 -8.79 5.58
CA SER A 73 -1.45 -9.24 4.20
C SER A 73 -0.98 -8.13 3.26
N LEU A 74 0.23 -8.28 2.70
CA LEU A 74 0.71 -7.43 1.61
C LEU A 74 0.03 -7.74 0.26
N ALA A 75 -0.73 -8.83 0.17
CA ALA A 75 -1.27 -9.33 -1.08
C ALA A 75 -2.77 -9.03 -1.24
N THR A 76 -3.12 -8.39 -2.35
CA THR A 76 -4.49 -8.23 -2.85
C THR A 76 -5.02 -9.50 -3.56
N THR A 77 -4.24 -10.58 -3.61
CA THR A 77 -4.52 -11.76 -4.44
C THR A 77 -5.20 -12.92 -3.69
N GLY A 78 -5.61 -12.71 -2.43
CA GLY A 78 -6.45 -13.67 -1.72
C GLY A 78 -7.89 -13.61 -2.20
N THR A 79 -8.46 -14.77 -2.55
CA THR A 79 -9.86 -15.08 -2.88
C THR A 79 -10.86 -13.96 -2.57
N ASP A 80 -11.61 -13.54 -3.60
CA ASP A 80 -12.44 -12.32 -3.76
C ASP A 80 -13.16 -11.73 -2.52
N ASP A 81 -13.43 -12.51 -1.47
CA ASP A 81 -14.07 -12.06 -0.23
C ASP A 81 -13.15 -11.16 0.63
N HIS A 82 -11.85 -11.44 0.72
CA HIS A 82 -10.93 -10.64 1.56
C HIS A 82 -10.59 -9.28 0.95
N ALA A 83 -10.34 -9.25 -0.36
CA ALA A 83 -10.11 -8.01 -1.09
C ALA A 83 -11.35 -7.09 -1.04
N THR A 84 -12.54 -7.66 -1.19
CA THR A 84 -13.82 -6.92 -1.11
C THR A 84 -14.06 -6.36 0.29
N LYS A 85 -13.83 -7.14 1.34
CA LYS A 85 -13.92 -6.67 2.73
C LYS A 85 -12.95 -5.54 3.04
N ARG A 86 -11.71 -5.63 2.54
CA ARG A 86 -10.71 -4.57 2.70
C ARG A 86 -11.12 -3.30 1.96
N ALA A 87 -11.60 -3.40 0.72
CA ALA A 87 -12.07 -2.25 -0.05
C ALA A 87 -13.26 -1.55 0.63
N SER A 88 -14.22 -2.33 1.15
CA SER A 88 -15.33 -1.81 1.96
C SER A 88 -14.82 -1.07 3.21
N ALA A 89 -13.89 -1.68 3.96
CA ALA A 89 -13.30 -1.03 5.13
C ALA A 89 -12.54 0.28 4.79
N MET A 90 -11.85 0.34 3.65
CA MET A 90 -11.18 1.58 3.20
C MET A 90 -12.18 2.68 2.83
N THR A 91 -13.36 2.31 2.35
CA THR A 91 -14.46 3.25 2.08
C THR A 91 -14.98 3.86 3.39
N ASP A 92 -15.15 3.04 4.44
CA ASP A 92 -15.53 3.51 5.77
C ASP A 92 -14.47 4.44 6.38
N VAL A 93 -13.18 4.10 6.20
CA VAL A 93 -12.05 4.94 6.65
C VAL A 93 -12.09 6.31 5.96
N GLU A 94 -12.32 6.35 4.64
CA GLU A 94 -12.42 7.61 3.90
C GLU A 94 -13.60 8.46 4.39
N ALA A 95 -14.76 7.85 4.69
CA ALA A 95 -15.91 8.55 5.25
C ALA A 95 -15.63 9.20 6.61
N LEU A 96 -14.86 8.52 7.48
CA LEU A 96 -14.40 9.08 8.76
C LEU A 96 -13.48 10.28 8.54
N LEU A 97 -12.53 10.17 7.61
CA LEU A 97 -11.60 11.26 7.28
C LEU A 97 -12.32 12.49 6.71
N VAL A 98 -13.33 12.29 5.87
CA VAL A 98 -14.21 13.37 5.37
C VAL A 98 -14.95 14.06 6.52
N THR A 99 -15.47 13.28 7.47
CA THR A 99 -16.16 13.81 8.65
C THR A 99 -15.23 14.66 9.53
N ALA A 100 -14.02 14.17 9.79
CA ALA A 100 -13.02 14.93 10.55
C ALA A 100 -12.61 16.22 9.83
N ARG A 101 -12.42 16.16 8.50
CA ARG A 101 -12.09 17.33 7.68
C ARG A 101 -13.14 18.42 7.79
N ALA A 102 -14.42 18.07 7.66
CA ALA A 102 -15.53 19.02 7.78
C ALA A 102 -15.53 19.72 9.16
N THR A 103 -15.19 18.99 10.22
CA THR A 103 -15.05 19.58 11.56
C THR A 103 -13.90 20.58 11.63
N TYR A 104 -12.70 20.23 11.14
CA TYR A 104 -11.57 21.16 11.10
C TYR A 104 -11.83 22.40 10.24
N ASP A 105 -12.49 22.24 9.07
CA ASP A 105 -12.84 23.36 8.19
C ASP A 105 -13.83 24.34 8.85
N SER A 106 -14.67 23.85 9.76
CA SER A 106 -15.65 24.68 10.45
C SER A 106 -15.11 25.46 11.67
N ILE A 107 -13.92 25.11 12.17
CA ILE A 107 -13.32 25.72 13.37
C ILE A 107 -12.35 26.80 12.92
N LEU A 108 -12.79 28.06 13.04
CA LEU A 108 -12.00 29.23 12.59
C LEU A 108 -11.09 29.81 13.69
N GLY A 109 -11.34 29.49 14.96
CA GLY A 109 -10.62 30.08 16.10
C GLY A 109 -9.21 29.52 16.35
N ARG A 110 -8.89 28.32 15.82
CA ARG A 110 -7.62 27.62 16.08
C ARG A 110 -6.99 27.09 14.77
N PRO A 111 -6.55 27.99 13.86
CA PRO A 111 -6.16 27.61 12.50
C PRO A 111 -4.94 26.69 12.43
N ALA A 112 -3.98 26.81 13.36
CA ALA A 112 -2.78 25.97 13.36
C ALA A 112 -3.10 24.50 13.71
N GLU A 113 -3.95 24.28 14.71
CA GLU A 113 -4.43 22.95 15.08
C GLU A 113 -5.29 22.32 13.97
N CYS A 114 -6.14 23.12 13.33
CA CYS A 114 -6.90 22.68 12.17
C CYS A 114 -5.99 22.32 10.99
N GLN A 115 -4.95 23.12 10.72
CA GLN A 115 -3.99 22.84 9.65
C GLN A 115 -3.19 21.56 9.93
N ARG A 116 -2.81 21.32 11.18
CA ARG A 116 -2.16 20.06 11.57
C ARG A 116 -3.10 18.87 11.40
N GLY A 117 -4.37 19.04 11.78
CA GLY A 117 -5.42 18.05 11.56
C GLY A 117 -5.63 17.71 10.09
N LYS A 118 -5.65 18.71 9.22
CA LYS A 118 -5.71 18.55 7.75
C LYS A 118 -4.50 17.79 7.21
N GLY A 119 -3.29 18.15 7.67
CA GLY A 119 -2.06 17.44 7.31
C GLY A 119 -2.13 15.94 7.68
N ASN A 120 -2.61 15.62 8.89
CA ASN A 120 -2.80 14.24 9.34
C ASN A 120 -3.81 13.47 8.48
N ILE A 121 -4.94 14.10 8.12
CA ILE A 121 -5.95 13.49 7.24
C ILE A 121 -5.32 13.15 5.88
N LEU A 122 -4.64 14.11 5.25
CA LEU A 122 -4.00 13.91 3.95
C LEU A 122 -2.92 12.81 4.00
N ARG A 123 -2.18 12.72 5.10
CA ARG A 123 -1.20 11.64 5.33
C ARG A 123 -1.84 10.25 5.34
N GLU A 124 -2.97 10.11 6.03
CA GLU A 124 -3.70 8.84 6.09
C GLU A 124 -4.31 8.50 4.72
N ARG A 125 -4.91 9.48 4.02
CA ARG A 125 -5.43 9.28 2.65
C ARG A 125 -4.35 8.80 1.68
N GLY A 126 -3.16 9.40 1.72
CA GLY A 126 -2.04 8.94 0.90
C GLY A 126 -1.60 7.50 1.23
N THR A 127 -1.71 7.10 2.50
CA THR A 127 -1.43 5.71 2.92
C THR A 127 -2.48 4.74 2.36
N ILE A 128 -3.77 5.12 2.36
CA ILE A 128 -4.84 4.33 1.75
C ILE A 128 -4.59 4.14 0.26
N PHE A 129 -4.29 5.21 -0.47
CA PHE A 129 -4.01 5.13 -1.90
C PHE A 129 -2.76 4.31 -2.21
N TYR A 130 -1.73 4.40 -1.37
CA TYR A 130 -0.51 3.60 -1.51
C TYR A 130 -0.81 2.10 -1.42
N HIS A 131 -1.61 1.68 -0.44
CA HIS A 131 -2.03 0.28 -0.31
C HIS A 131 -3.00 -0.18 -1.40
N ALA A 132 -3.74 0.76 -2.02
CA ALA A 132 -4.58 0.49 -3.18
C ALA A 132 -3.79 0.45 -4.50
N ASN A 133 -2.45 0.50 -4.46
CA ASN A 133 -1.56 0.58 -5.62
C ASN A 133 -1.82 1.80 -6.54
N ASN A 134 -2.47 2.85 -6.03
CA ASN A 134 -2.68 4.12 -6.72
C ASN A 134 -1.58 5.11 -6.30
N LEU A 135 -0.39 4.93 -6.86
CA LEU A 135 0.81 5.68 -6.47
C LEU A 135 0.69 7.19 -6.76
N GLU A 136 -0.03 7.57 -7.81
CA GLU A 136 -0.24 8.97 -8.18
C GLU A 136 -1.09 9.70 -7.14
N SER A 137 -2.24 9.14 -6.78
CA SER A 137 -3.10 9.73 -5.74
C SER A 137 -2.42 9.73 -4.36
N ALA A 138 -1.62 8.71 -4.08
CA ALA A 138 -0.81 8.65 -2.86
C ALA A 138 0.23 9.78 -2.79
N GLU A 139 0.96 10.02 -3.88
CA GLU A 139 1.92 11.12 -3.95
C GLU A 139 1.24 12.48 -3.78
N MET A 140 0.15 12.75 -4.52
CA MET A 140 -0.57 14.01 -4.41
C MET A 140 -1.02 14.30 -2.96
N ALA A 141 -1.57 13.28 -2.28
CA ALA A 141 -2.02 13.43 -0.91
C ALA A 141 -0.86 13.67 0.08
N TRP A 142 0.26 12.97 -0.08
CA TRP A 142 1.43 13.15 0.78
C TRP A 142 2.16 14.47 0.53
N VAL A 143 2.23 14.97 -0.71
CA VAL A 143 2.77 16.29 -1.02
C VAL A 143 1.94 17.39 -0.35
N ALA A 144 0.61 17.35 -0.50
CA ALA A 144 -0.28 18.31 0.16
C ALA A 144 -0.19 18.24 1.70
N SER A 145 0.06 17.04 2.25
CA SER A 145 0.30 16.86 3.69
C SER A 145 1.64 17.49 4.13
N CYS A 146 2.71 17.36 3.33
CA CYS A 146 3.98 18.05 3.58
C CYS A 146 3.80 19.56 3.60
N GLU A 147 3.08 20.14 2.63
CA GLU A 147 2.80 21.58 2.58
C GLU A 147 2.14 22.06 3.88
N CYS A 148 1.14 21.32 4.39
CA CYS A 148 0.52 21.62 5.68
C CYS A 148 1.52 21.61 6.85
N TYR A 149 2.46 20.65 6.87
CA TYR A 149 3.45 20.55 7.94
C TYR A 149 4.56 21.59 7.84
N GLU A 150 4.96 21.97 6.63
CA GLU A 150 5.94 23.02 6.37
C GLU A 150 5.42 24.39 6.80
N GLU A 151 4.16 24.71 6.48
CA GLU A 151 3.49 25.94 6.95
C GLU A 151 3.43 26.03 8.48
N LEU A 152 3.40 24.89 9.17
CA LEU A 152 3.41 24.78 10.62
C LEU A 152 4.81 24.74 11.24
N GLY A 153 5.88 24.67 10.43
CA GLY A 153 7.25 24.47 10.89
C GLY A 153 7.51 23.09 11.51
N ASP A 154 6.68 22.08 11.21
CA ASP A 154 6.81 20.72 11.73
C ASP A 154 7.83 19.91 10.91
N ALA A 155 9.12 20.21 11.13
CA ALA A 155 10.22 19.59 10.41
C ALA A 155 10.28 18.07 10.60
N SER A 156 9.84 17.56 11.76
CA SER A 156 9.81 16.13 12.05
C SER A 156 8.80 15.41 11.16
N ALA A 157 7.54 15.87 11.16
CA ALA A 157 6.49 15.27 10.33
C ALA A 157 6.82 15.39 8.83
N THR A 158 7.36 16.53 8.42
CA THR A 158 7.78 16.79 7.04
C THR A 158 8.88 15.81 6.60
N SER A 159 9.97 15.70 7.37
CA SER A 159 11.09 14.79 7.07
C SER A 159 10.64 13.34 6.96
N ASP A 160 9.79 12.86 7.87
CA ASP A 160 9.32 11.48 7.86
C ASP A 160 8.43 11.19 6.64
N LEU A 161 7.63 12.17 6.21
CA LEU A 161 6.80 12.02 5.02
C LEU A 161 7.61 12.12 3.72
N LEU A 162 8.64 12.97 3.67
CA LEU A 162 9.56 13.06 2.54
C LEU A 162 10.29 11.73 2.28
N LYS A 163 10.71 11.02 3.34
CA LYS A 163 11.28 9.67 3.20
C LYS A 163 10.29 8.67 2.58
N LYS A 164 9.00 8.78 2.90
CA LYS A 164 7.95 7.95 2.28
C LYS A 164 7.76 8.31 0.81
N LEU A 165 7.71 9.60 0.50
CA LEU A 165 7.60 10.11 -0.87
C LEU A 165 8.79 9.67 -1.75
N GLU A 166 10.02 9.70 -1.22
CA GLU A 166 11.20 9.24 -1.95
C GLU A 166 11.09 7.75 -2.32
N LYS A 167 10.68 6.91 -1.36
CA LYS A 167 10.45 5.49 -1.61
C LYS A 167 9.36 5.24 -2.65
N LEU A 168 8.25 5.99 -2.56
CA LEU A 168 7.15 5.90 -3.53
C LEU A 168 7.61 6.32 -4.93
N ARG A 169 8.31 7.46 -5.06
CA ARG A 169 8.84 7.94 -6.34
C ARG A 169 9.78 6.91 -6.95
N HIS A 170 10.65 6.32 -6.15
CA HIS A 170 11.51 5.24 -6.62
C HIS A 170 10.71 4.02 -7.12
N ALA A 171 9.70 3.57 -6.36
CA ALA A 171 8.84 2.47 -6.80
C ALA A 171 8.10 2.81 -8.11
N ARG A 172 7.60 4.04 -8.25
CA ARG A 172 6.94 4.52 -9.47
C ARG A 172 7.91 4.55 -10.65
N ASP A 173 9.12 5.07 -10.48
CA ASP A 173 10.10 5.14 -11.58
C ASP A 173 10.50 3.74 -12.05
N VAL A 174 10.68 2.80 -11.12
CA VAL A 174 10.93 1.39 -11.45
C VAL A 174 9.74 0.76 -12.19
N ALA A 175 8.51 1.02 -11.74
CA ALA A 175 7.30 0.53 -12.41
C ALA A 175 7.12 1.13 -13.82
N ASN A 176 7.38 2.43 -13.99
CA ASN A 176 7.33 3.10 -15.28
C ASN A 176 8.42 2.56 -16.23
N TYR A 177 9.63 2.35 -15.73
CA TYR A 177 10.71 1.74 -16.51
C TYR A 177 10.34 0.31 -16.93
N ALA A 178 9.78 -0.49 -16.03
CA ALA A 178 9.31 -1.83 -16.34
C ALA A 178 8.23 -1.81 -17.44
N ALA A 179 7.25 -0.90 -17.35
CA ALA A 179 6.20 -0.75 -18.36
C ALA A 179 6.78 -0.35 -19.73
N GLN A 180 7.68 0.63 -19.76
CA GLN A 180 8.37 1.06 -20.99
C GLN A 180 9.23 -0.05 -21.58
N LEU A 181 9.90 -0.83 -20.74
CA LEU A 181 10.72 -1.96 -21.19
C LEU A 181 9.85 -3.01 -21.87
N VAL A 182 8.72 -3.38 -21.26
CA VAL A 182 7.74 -4.33 -21.83
C VAL A 182 7.18 -3.84 -23.16
N GLU A 183 6.89 -2.55 -23.29
CA GLU A 183 6.40 -1.95 -24.55
C GLU A 183 7.48 -1.99 -25.65
N ARG A 184 8.71 -1.56 -25.33
CA ARG A 184 9.85 -1.59 -26.25
C ARG A 184 10.17 -3.00 -26.74
N THR A 185 10.15 -3.98 -25.84
CA THR A 185 10.43 -5.38 -26.20
C THR A 185 9.28 -6.01 -26.97
N ALA A 186 8.04 -5.53 -26.80
CA ALA A 186 6.89 -5.95 -27.61
C ALA A 186 6.94 -5.42 -29.05
N GLU A 187 7.56 -4.25 -29.28
CA GLU A 187 7.79 -3.70 -30.62
C GLU A 187 8.98 -4.36 -31.34
N ASN A 188 9.93 -4.95 -30.60
CA ASN A 188 11.13 -5.57 -31.15
C ASN A 188 10.95 -7.07 -31.44
N HIS A 189 11.70 -7.56 -32.44
CA HIS A 189 11.87 -8.98 -32.79
C HIS A 189 12.30 -9.90 -31.62
N GLU A 190 12.66 -9.32 -30.47
CA GLU A 190 12.94 -10.03 -29.22
C GLU A 190 11.72 -10.77 -28.69
N ARG A 191 10.50 -10.23 -28.81
CA ARG A 191 9.28 -10.96 -28.45
C ARG A 191 9.11 -12.23 -29.27
N ASP A 192 9.36 -12.16 -30.57
CA ASP A 192 9.30 -13.32 -31.46
C ASP A 192 10.43 -14.32 -31.17
N ALA A 193 11.63 -13.84 -30.85
CA ALA A 193 12.76 -14.68 -30.47
C ALA A 193 12.49 -15.41 -29.14
N LEU A 194 11.93 -14.70 -28.16
CA LEU A 194 11.51 -15.24 -26.87
C LEU A 194 10.31 -16.18 -27.00
N LEU A 195 9.35 -15.90 -27.88
CA LEU A 195 8.24 -16.81 -28.18
C LEU A 195 8.75 -18.09 -28.86
N LYS A 196 9.72 -17.97 -29.77
CA LYS A 196 10.38 -19.14 -30.36
C LYS A 196 11.17 -19.94 -29.33
N ALA A 197 11.84 -19.26 -28.41
CA ALA A 197 12.50 -19.90 -27.28
C ALA A 197 11.47 -20.61 -26.41
N PHE A 198 10.42 -19.93 -25.97
CA PHE A 198 9.30 -20.46 -25.18
C PHE A 198 8.67 -21.70 -25.83
N ASN A 199 8.36 -21.65 -27.13
CA ASN A 199 7.84 -22.79 -27.89
C ASN A 199 8.85 -23.95 -28.05
N LYS A 200 10.14 -23.70 -27.81
CA LYS A 200 11.15 -24.76 -27.72
C LYS A 200 11.12 -25.41 -26.32
N PHE A 201 10.75 -24.66 -25.27
CA PHE A 201 10.56 -25.17 -23.92
C PHE A 201 9.26 -25.96 -23.76
N ASP A 202 8.17 -25.43 -24.28
CA ASP A 202 6.84 -26.06 -24.33
C ASP A 202 6.84 -27.18 -25.38
N ARG A 203 7.21 -28.39 -24.96
CA ARG A 203 7.38 -29.56 -25.84
C ARG A 203 6.03 -30.16 -26.21
N ASP A 204 5.08 -30.10 -25.30
CA ASP A 204 3.72 -30.61 -25.51
C ASP A 204 2.80 -29.61 -26.22
N ARG A 205 3.25 -28.36 -26.39
CA ARG A 205 2.52 -27.24 -27.01
C ARG A 205 1.26 -26.88 -26.24
N SER A 206 1.28 -27.02 -24.92
CA SER A 206 0.17 -26.67 -24.04
C SER A 206 -0.03 -25.15 -23.92
N GLY A 207 0.97 -24.34 -24.32
CA GLY A 207 0.99 -22.89 -24.18
C GLY A 207 1.51 -22.42 -22.82
N GLU A 208 1.93 -23.35 -21.97
CA GLU A 208 2.45 -23.14 -20.62
C GLU A 208 3.66 -24.07 -20.43
N ILE A 209 4.69 -23.64 -19.68
CA ILE A 209 5.84 -24.50 -19.38
C ILE A 209 5.64 -25.12 -18.00
N ASP A 210 5.62 -26.45 -17.92
CA ASP A 210 5.56 -27.15 -16.64
C ASP A 210 6.96 -27.36 -16.01
N THR A 211 6.98 -27.77 -14.74
CA THR A 211 8.24 -28.02 -14.00
C THR A 211 9.13 -29.09 -14.66
N ALA A 212 8.57 -30.06 -15.37
CA ALA A 212 9.31 -31.14 -16.00
C ALA A 212 9.94 -30.68 -17.32
N GLU A 213 9.24 -29.85 -18.09
CA GLU A 213 9.72 -29.20 -19.29
C GLU A 213 10.83 -28.20 -18.98
N PHE A 214 10.67 -27.40 -17.92
CA PHE A 214 11.70 -26.49 -17.44
C PHE A 214 12.97 -27.24 -17.00
N ALA A 215 12.82 -28.35 -16.27
CA ALA A 215 13.94 -29.20 -15.85
C ALA A 215 14.63 -29.92 -17.02
N ALA A 216 13.88 -30.35 -18.03
CA ALA A 216 14.46 -30.99 -19.20
C ALA A 216 15.34 -30.03 -20.01
N LEU A 217 15.02 -28.74 -19.99
CA LEU A 217 15.73 -27.75 -20.78
C LEU A 217 16.94 -27.13 -20.08
N SER A 218 16.96 -27.08 -18.74
CA SER A 218 18.18 -26.74 -17.99
C SER A 218 19.32 -27.72 -18.28
N VAL A 219 18.98 -29.00 -18.51
CA VAL A 219 19.93 -30.04 -18.94
C VAL A 219 20.38 -29.83 -20.40
N GLU A 220 19.47 -29.40 -21.29
CA GLU A 220 19.76 -29.18 -22.72
C GLU A 220 20.57 -27.88 -22.98
N LEU A 221 20.41 -26.85 -22.15
CA LEU A 221 21.14 -25.58 -22.23
C LEU A 221 22.58 -25.66 -21.72
N GLY A 222 23.01 -26.81 -21.19
CA GLY A 222 24.43 -27.09 -20.93
C GLY A 222 25.03 -26.34 -19.75
N THR A 223 24.23 -25.87 -18.78
CA THR A 223 24.77 -25.48 -17.47
C THR A 223 25.41 -26.72 -16.85
N TYR A 224 26.73 -26.69 -16.68
CA TYR A 224 27.48 -27.76 -16.02
C TYR A 224 28.09 -27.22 -14.73
N PRO A 225 27.73 -27.78 -13.56
CA PRO A 225 26.82 -28.91 -13.36
C PRO A 225 25.36 -28.57 -13.67
N ALA A 226 24.56 -29.61 -13.96
CA ALA A 226 23.12 -29.48 -14.12
C ALA A 226 22.52 -28.89 -12.84
N LEU A 227 21.59 -27.94 -12.99
CA LEU A 227 20.89 -27.34 -11.85
C LEU A 227 20.27 -28.44 -10.99
N THR A 228 20.50 -28.35 -9.68
CA THR A 228 19.90 -29.26 -8.72
C THR A 228 18.37 -29.08 -8.69
N THR A 229 17.65 -30.11 -8.22
CA THR A 229 16.19 -30.05 -8.11
C THR A 229 15.71 -28.87 -7.26
N ASP A 230 16.52 -28.45 -6.28
CA ASP A 230 16.20 -27.31 -5.41
C ASP A 230 16.41 -25.97 -6.13
N GLU A 231 17.49 -25.82 -6.91
CA GLU A 231 17.72 -24.62 -7.75
C GLU A 231 16.65 -24.49 -8.86
N ILE A 232 16.23 -25.61 -9.45
CA ILE A 232 15.14 -25.64 -10.43
C ILE A 232 13.83 -25.18 -9.78
N LYS A 233 13.51 -25.69 -8.59
CA LYS A 233 12.31 -25.27 -7.85
C LYS A 233 12.38 -23.81 -7.44
N GLU A 234 13.54 -23.31 -7.04
CA GLU A 234 13.72 -21.91 -6.68
C GLU A 234 13.54 -21.00 -7.90
N ALA A 235 14.16 -21.32 -9.03
CA ALA A 235 13.97 -20.59 -10.28
C ALA A 235 12.50 -20.64 -10.74
N PHE A 236 11.88 -21.82 -10.70
CA PHE A 236 10.48 -21.99 -11.07
C PHE A 236 9.55 -21.18 -10.17
N ALA A 237 9.80 -21.14 -8.86
CA ALA A 237 9.04 -20.34 -7.91
C ALA A 237 9.21 -18.82 -8.12
N GLN A 238 10.32 -18.37 -8.72
CA GLN A 238 10.49 -16.97 -9.10
C GLN A 238 9.72 -16.61 -10.37
N LEU A 239 9.50 -17.58 -11.27
CA LEU A 239 8.77 -17.40 -12.54
C LEU A 239 7.25 -17.55 -12.38
N ASP A 240 6.79 -18.52 -11.59
CA ASP A 240 5.37 -18.82 -11.35
C ASP A 240 4.74 -17.85 -10.34
N THR A 241 4.48 -16.62 -10.79
CA THR A 241 3.82 -15.59 -9.96
C THR A 241 2.34 -15.87 -9.71
N SER A 242 1.70 -16.68 -10.57
CA SER A 242 0.30 -17.10 -10.42
C SER A 242 0.11 -18.28 -9.48
N ALA A 243 1.21 -18.93 -9.04
CA ALA A 243 1.25 -20.08 -8.16
C ALA A 243 0.42 -21.29 -8.67
N ASN A 244 0.36 -21.46 -10.00
CA ASN A 244 -0.40 -22.53 -10.65
C ASN A 244 0.48 -23.73 -11.06
N GLN A 245 1.75 -23.73 -10.66
CA GLN A 245 2.78 -24.72 -11.00
C GLN A 245 3.09 -24.81 -12.49
N LYS A 246 2.81 -23.74 -13.22
CA LYS A 246 3.08 -23.60 -14.65
C LYS A 246 3.55 -22.19 -14.95
N ILE A 247 4.32 -22.03 -16.03
CA ILE A 247 4.82 -20.71 -16.44
C ILE A 247 4.15 -20.34 -17.76
N SER A 248 3.28 -19.34 -17.71
CA SER A 248 2.71 -18.75 -18.92
C SER A 248 3.75 -17.91 -19.67
N PHE A 249 3.52 -17.67 -20.97
CA PHE A 249 4.39 -16.78 -21.75
C PHE A 249 4.49 -15.37 -21.14
N ALA A 250 3.41 -14.87 -20.51
CA ALA A 250 3.39 -13.57 -19.84
C ALA A 250 4.31 -13.53 -18.62
N GLU A 251 4.34 -14.61 -17.82
CA GLU A 251 5.24 -14.76 -16.67
C GLU A 251 6.70 -14.90 -17.12
N PHE A 252 6.95 -15.71 -18.15
CA PHE A 252 8.27 -15.87 -18.74
C PHE A 252 8.81 -14.54 -19.29
N TRP A 253 7.96 -13.75 -19.93
CA TRP A 253 8.29 -12.42 -20.44
C TRP A 253 8.61 -11.41 -19.33
N ALA A 254 7.79 -11.39 -18.28
CA ALA A 254 8.01 -10.51 -17.13
C ALA A 254 9.33 -10.86 -16.43
N TRP A 255 9.64 -12.15 -16.26
CA TRP A 255 10.90 -12.61 -15.72
C TRP A 255 12.10 -12.19 -16.59
N TRP A 256 12.01 -12.34 -17.91
CA TRP A 256 13.09 -11.93 -18.82
C TRP A 256 13.44 -10.43 -18.69
N CYS A 257 12.44 -9.59 -18.43
CA CYS A 257 12.63 -8.16 -18.21
C CYS A 257 13.17 -7.84 -16.80
N THR A 258 13.12 -8.78 -15.85
CA THR A 258 13.39 -8.54 -14.43
C THR A 258 14.84 -8.16 -14.16
N ASP A 259 15.82 -8.77 -14.82
CA ASP A 259 17.24 -8.44 -14.60
C ASP A 259 17.57 -6.99 -14.97
N GLU A 260 17.03 -6.49 -16.09
CA GLU A 260 17.17 -5.09 -16.49
C GLU A 260 16.44 -4.14 -15.54
N ILE A 261 15.25 -4.52 -15.07
CA ILE A 261 14.49 -3.74 -14.09
C ILE A 261 15.23 -3.66 -12.75
N GLN A 262 15.82 -4.77 -12.28
CA GLN A 262 16.61 -4.81 -11.05
C GLN A 262 17.90 -4.00 -11.17
N ALA A 263 18.59 -4.07 -12.32
CA ALA A 263 19.77 -3.26 -12.59
C ALA A 263 19.45 -1.76 -12.59
N PHE A 264 18.32 -1.37 -13.22
CA PHE A 264 17.83 0.00 -13.18
C PHE A 264 17.50 0.43 -11.75
N ALA A 265 16.75 -0.37 -11.00
CA ALA A 265 16.38 -0.08 -9.62
C ALA A 265 17.62 0.15 -8.73
N HIS A 266 18.64 -0.71 -8.85
CA HIS A 266 19.88 -0.56 -8.09
C HIS A 266 20.62 0.75 -8.44
N LYS A 267 20.80 1.05 -9.73
CA LYS A 267 21.49 2.27 -10.18
C LYS A 267 20.74 3.53 -9.78
N HIS A 268 19.41 3.53 -9.91
CA HIS A 268 18.56 4.66 -9.59
C HIS A 268 18.45 4.92 -8.08
N LYS A 269 18.59 3.88 -7.24
CA LYS A 269 18.67 4.00 -5.78
C LYS A 269 20.01 4.60 -5.32
N VAL A 270 21.11 4.24 -5.97
CA VAL A 270 22.45 4.77 -5.64
C VAL A 270 22.59 6.24 -6.03
N GLY A 271 21.98 6.68 -7.14
CA GLY A 271 22.02 8.07 -7.58
C GLY A 271 21.13 9.05 -6.78
N ARG A 272 20.29 8.56 -5.87
CA ARG A 272 19.41 9.37 -5.00
C ARG A 272 19.91 9.56 -3.56
N LYS A 273 20.92 8.78 -3.14
CA LYS A 273 21.59 8.95 -1.85
C LYS A 273 22.59 10.09 -1.88
#